data_AF-A0A8S9EFJ6-F1
#
_entry.id   AF-A0A8S9EFJ6-F1
#
_cell.length_a   1.000
_cell.length_b   1.000
_cell.length_c   1.000
_cell.angle_alpha   90.00
_cell.angle_beta   90.00
_cell.angle_gamma   90.00
#
_symmetry.space_group_name_H-M   'P 1'
#
loop_
_entity.id
_entity.type
_entity.pdbx_description
1 polymer ?
#
loop_
_entity_poly.entity_id
_entity_poly.type
_entity_poly.pdbx_seq_one_letter_code
_entity_poly.pdbx_strand_id
1 'polypeptide(L)'
;SCSVCPPQWDQSALPDIGFKLVQLSYASLEYGKIKRLFEKTMKDYCIHQIQRIQNPTLWQVFQWQKEQMKKLNKSKWVDERLLFHGTSLSHVPAICEQNFDWRICGTHGTMYGKGSYFARDASYSHEYCSSHSGRYSMFVAHVLVGDFVRGNPEYLRPPPRASNSNRLYDSCVDDPTDPSIFVIFEKHQIYPAYILEYSSEAQCMIL
;
A
#
# COMPACT_ATOMS: atom_id res chain seq x y z
N SER A 1 15.32 11.45 18.49
CA SER A 1 16.17 10.43 17.84
C SER A 1 15.65 10.25 16.42
N CYS A 2 16.48 10.53 15.41
CA CYS A 2 16.11 10.39 14.00
C CYS A 2 15.66 8.95 13.75
N SER A 3 14.48 8.78 13.16
CA SER A 3 13.91 7.49 12.81
C SER A 3 14.85 6.77 11.84
N VAL A 4 15.60 5.82 12.38
CA VAL A 4 16.51 4.94 11.64
C VAL A 4 15.67 4.16 10.63
N CYS A 5 16.13 4.08 9.39
CA CYS A 5 15.52 3.22 8.37
C CYS A 5 15.42 1.78 8.91
N PRO A 6 14.48 0.96 8.42
CA PRO A 6 14.33 -0.41 8.91
C PRO A 6 15.64 -1.20 8.81
N PRO A 7 16.01 -1.99 9.82
CA PRO A 7 17.30 -2.70 9.84
C PRO A 7 17.46 -3.71 8.69
N GLN A 8 16.34 -4.21 8.16
CA GLN A 8 16.33 -5.11 7.01
C GLN A 8 16.56 -4.41 5.66
N TRP A 9 16.55 -3.07 5.62
CA TRP A 9 16.88 -2.33 4.41
C TRP A 9 18.37 -2.47 4.09
N ASP A 10 18.67 -2.52 2.80
CA ASP A 10 20.02 -2.48 2.29
C ASP A 10 20.58 -1.07 2.52
N GLN A 11 21.53 -0.98 3.45
CA GLN A 11 22.13 0.30 3.86
C GLN A 11 22.97 0.94 2.74
N SER A 12 23.37 0.16 1.73
CA SER A 12 24.07 0.69 0.53
C SER A 12 23.12 1.30 -0.50
N ALA A 13 21.81 1.05 -0.37
CA ALA A 13 20.76 1.51 -1.28
C ALA A 13 19.83 2.55 -0.62
N LEU A 14 20.40 3.45 0.18
CA LEU A 14 19.70 4.56 0.83
C LEU A 14 20.12 5.88 0.18
N PRO A 15 19.35 6.40 -0.80
CA PRO A 15 19.62 7.71 -1.36
C PRO A 15 19.24 8.80 -0.35
N ASP A 16 19.93 9.95 -0.40
CA ASP A 16 19.56 11.12 0.42
C ASP A 16 18.17 11.66 0.06
N ILE A 17 17.82 11.63 -1.24
CA ILE A 17 16.53 12.05 -1.79
C ILE A 17 16.09 11.02 -2.84
N GLY A 18 14.79 10.72 -2.89
CA GLY A 18 14.18 9.80 -3.84
C GLY A 18 14.17 8.35 -3.35
N PHE A 19 14.23 7.40 -4.28
CA PHE A 19 14.12 5.98 -3.95
C PHE A 19 15.16 5.11 -4.66
N LYS A 20 15.37 3.90 -4.10
CA LYS A 20 16.02 2.78 -4.78
C LYS A 20 15.11 1.56 -4.75
N LEU A 21 15.20 0.74 -5.80
CA LEU A 21 14.55 -0.56 -5.87
C LEU A 21 15.59 -1.62 -5.55
N VAL A 22 15.31 -2.45 -4.55
CA VAL A 22 16.17 -3.55 -4.12
C VAL A 22 15.46 -4.86 -4.42
N GLN A 23 16.02 -5.65 -5.34
CA GLN A 23 15.48 -6.97 -5.66
C GLN A 23 15.55 -7.88 -4.44
N LEU A 24 14.43 -8.47 -4.04
CA LEU A 24 14.42 -9.45 -2.97
C LEU A 24 14.94 -10.80 -3.46
N SER A 25 15.72 -11.47 -2.62
CA SER A 25 16.10 -12.87 -2.83
C SER A 25 14.90 -13.79 -2.61
N TYR A 26 14.70 -14.73 -3.54
CA TYR A 26 13.66 -15.77 -3.45
C TYR A 26 13.76 -16.63 -2.17
N ALA A 27 14.96 -16.76 -1.61
CA ALA A 27 15.21 -17.51 -0.38
C ALA A 27 14.93 -16.69 0.89
N SER A 28 14.66 -15.40 0.78
CA SER A 28 14.44 -14.53 1.95
C SER A 28 13.07 -14.76 2.59
N LEU A 29 13.01 -14.65 3.91
CA LEU A 29 11.75 -14.69 4.67
C LEU A 29 10.80 -13.56 4.24
N GLU A 30 11.36 -12.41 3.85
CA GLU A 30 10.62 -11.26 3.35
C GLU A 30 9.90 -11.58 2.03
N TYR A 31 10.61 -12.14 1.04
CA TYR A 31 10.02 -12.60 -0.21
C TYR A 31 8.91 -13.63 0.05
N GLY A 32 9.19 -14.65 0.88
CA GLY A 32 8.23 -15.69 1.22
C GLY A 32 6.96 -15.14 1.88
N LYS A 33 7.07 -14.11 2.72
CA LYS A 33 5.91 -13.44 3.33
C LYS A 33 5.03 -12.75 2.29
N ILE A 34 5.63 -11.94 1.40
CA ILE A 34 4.89 -11.20 0.38
C ILE A 34 4.26 -12.16 -0.65
N LYS A 35 5.01 -13.17 -1.08
CA LYS A 35 4.50 -14.23 -1.97
C LYS A 35 3.28 -14.93 -1.38
N ARG A 36 3.34 -15.37 -0.12
CA ARG A 36 2.19 -16.01 0.56
C ARG A 36 0.97 -15.09 0.66
N LEU A 37 1.15 -13.78 0.82
CA LEU A 37 0.03 -12.83 0.82
C LEU A 37 -0.63 -12.75 -0.57
N PHE A 38 0.17 -12.67 -1.62
CA PHE A 38 -0.31 -12.62 -3.00
C PHE A 38 -1.05 -13.91 -3.41
N GLU A 39 -0.46 -15.07 -3.11
CA GLU A 39 -0.99 -16.39 -3.49
C GLU A 39 -2.29 -16.79 -2.77
N LYS A 40 -2.73 -16.03 -1.76
CA LYS A 40 -4.05 -16.25 -1.15
C LYS A 40 -5.18 -16.15 -2.18
N THR A 41 -5.05 -15.26 -3.16
CA THR A 41 -6.09 -14.96 -4.15
C THR A 41 -5.60 -14.99 -5.61
N MET A 42 -4.30 -15.14 -5.84
CA MET A 42 -3.69 -15.13 -7.18
C MET A 42 -2.93 -16.44 -7.47
N LYS A 43 -3.60 -17.59 -7.31
CA LYS A 43 -2.95 -18.92 -7.43
C LYS A 43 -2.51 -19.27 -8.85
N ASP A 44 -3.21 -18.76 -9.86
CA ASP A 44 -2.93 -19.05 -11.28
C ASP A 44 -1.89 -18.09 -11.91
N TYR A 45 -1.12 -17.39 -11.06
CA TYR A 45 -0.13 -16.40 -11.46
C TYR A 45 1.23 -16.66 -10.81
N CYS A 46 2.30 -16.47 -11.58
CA CYS A 46 3.67 -16.56 -11.10
C CYS A 46 4.27 -15.17 -10.87
N ILE A 47 4.89 -14.98 -9.70
CA ILE A 47 5.69 -13.80 -9.39
C ILE A 47 7.08 -13.94 -10.03
N HIS A 48 7.42 -13.01 -10.91
CA HIS A 48 8.74 -12.91 -11.55
C HIS A 48 9.75 -12.16 -10.69
N GLN A 49 9.30 -11.14 -9.97
CA GLN A 49 10.17 -10.39 -9.07
C GLN A 49 9.37 -9.66 -7.99
N ILE A 50 10.04 -9.45 -6.86
CA ILE A 50 9.57 -8.55 -5.81
C ILE A 50 10.71 -7.58 -5.55
N GLN A 51 10.46 -6.30 -5.80
CA GLN A 51 11.40 -5.22 -5.53
C GLN A 51 10.94 -4.45 -4.32
N ARG A 52 11.77 -4.38 -3.28
CA ARG A 52 11.56 -3.49 -2.14
C ARG A 52 11.90 -2.07 -2.53
N ILE A 53 11.00 -1.15 -2.21
CA ILE A 53 11.22 0.28 -2.39
C ILE A 53 11.91 0.79 -1.14
N GLN A 54 13.03 1.48 -1.31
CA GLN A 54 13.75 2.16 -0.23
C GLN A 54 13.75 3.65 -0.51
N ASN A 55 12.76 4.32 0.07
CA ASN A 55 12.61 5.78 0.04
C ASN A 55 12.67 6.29 1.50
N PRO A 56 13.84 6.76 1.98
CA PRO A 56 14.02 7.18 3.37
C PRO A 56 13.10 8.33 3.78
N THR A 57 12.90 9.32 2.89
CA THR A 57 12.04 10.48 3.16
C THR A 57 10.59 10.07 3.38
N LEU A 58 10.03 9.25 2.48
CA LEU A 58 8.65 8.75 2.65
C LEU A 58 8.52 7.89 3.91
N TRP A 59 9.53 7.08 4.22
CA TRP A 59 9.53 6.27 5.44
C TRP A 59 9.52 7.11 6.72
N GLN A 60 10.36 8.15 6.78
CA GLN A 60 10.41 9.06 7.92
C GLN A 60 9.06 9.73 8.17
N VAL A 61 8.42 10.23 7.11
CA VAL A 61 7.10 10.88 7.21
C VAL A 61 6.01 9.87 7.60
N PHE A 62 6.04 8.66 7.07
CA PHE A 62 5.13 7.57 7.46
C PHE A 62 5.28 7.19 8.94
N GLN A 63 6.51 7.05 9.45
CA GLN A 63 6.75 6.77 10.87
C GLN A 63 6.31 7.95 11.75
N TRP A 64 6.55 9.18 11.31
CA TRP A 64 6.05 10.36 12.03
C TRP A 64 4.52 10.34 12.13
N GLN A 65 3.81 10.06 11.02
CA GLN A 65 2.35 9.95 11.00
C GLN A 65 1.86 8.86 11.96
N LYS A 66 2.52 7.69 11.96
CA LYS A 66 2.23 6.59 12.89
C LYS A 66 2.33 7.03 14.35
N GLU A 67 3.39 7.76 14.71
CA GLU A 67 3.56 8.29 16.06
C GLU A 67 2.52 9.36 16.42
N GLN A 68 2.07 10.18 15.46
CA GLN A 68 0.96 11.11 15.69
C GLN A 68 -0.35 10.36 15.98
N MET A 69 -0.69 9.35 15.17
CA MET A 69 -1.89 8.54 15.37
C MET A 69 -1.90 7.84 16.73
N LYS A 70 -0.76 7.28 17.18
CA LYS A 70 -0.60 6.71 18.53
C LYS A 70 -0.91 7.72 19.63
N LYS A 71 -0.29 8.91 19.57
CA LYS A 71 -0.49 9.97 20.57
C LYS A 71 -1.93 10.44 20.63
N LEU A 72 -2.52 10.69 19.46
CA LEU A 72 -3.92 11.11 19.35
C LEU A 72 -4.84 10.05 19.94
N ASN A 73 -4.67 8.78 19.60
CA ASN A 73 -5.50 7.68 20.08
C ASN A 73 -5.18 7.25 21.53
N LYS A 74 -4.21 7.91 22.19
CA LYS A 74 -3.71 7.53 23.52
C LYS A 74 -3.40 6.03 23.60
N SER A 75 -2.93 5.48 22.48
CA SER A 75 -2.66 4.07 22.29
C SER A 75 -1.20 3.87 21.94
N LYS A 76 -0.62 2.75 22.38
CA LYS A 76 0.73 2.36 21.95
C LYS A 76 0.76 1.77 20.54
N TRP A 77 -0.42 1.49 19.98
CA TRP A 77 -0.57 0.76 18.72
C TRP A 77 -1.54 1.46 17.78
N VAL A 78 -1.28 1.32 16.49
CA VAL A 78 -2.11 1.77 15.36
C VAL A 78 -2.25 0.57 14.45
N ASP A 79 -3.47 0.31 13.96
CA ASP A 79 -3.71 -0.74 12.96
C ASP A 79 -2.95 -0.38 11.68
N GLU A 80 -1.91 -1.17 11.41
CA GLU A 80 -1.07 -1.09 10.23
C GLU A 80 -1.17 -2.41 9.47
N ARG A 81 -1.54 -2.32 8.19
CA ARG A 81 -1.74 -3.47 7.33
C ARG A 81 -0.83 -3.40 6.11
N LEU A 82 -0.45 -4.58 5.61
CA LEU A 82 0.12 -4.72 4.27
C LEU A 82 -1.05 -4.94 3.31
N LEU A 83 -1.26 -4.02 2.37
CA LEU A 83 -2.37 -4.05 1.43
C LEU A 83 -1.88 -3.85 -0.01
N PHE A 84 -2.65 -4.35 -0.96
CA PHE A 84 -2.36 -4.29 -2.39
C PHE A 84 -2.91 -3.02 -3.03
N HIS A 85 -2.24 -2.54 -4.08
CA HIS A 85 -2.72 -1.46 -4.93
C HIS A 85 -2.32 -1.71 -6.38
N GLY A 86 -3.31 -1.92 -7.25
CA GLY A 86 -3.11 -2.00 -8.69
C GLY A 86 -3.10 -0.60 -9.32
N THR A 87 -2.23 -0.39 -10.29
CA THR A 87 -2.16 0.88 -11.04
C THR A 87 -1.55 0.66 -12.42
N SER A 88 -1.64 1.68 -13.27
CA SER A 88 -0.93 1.72 -14.54
C SER A 88 0.59 1.85 -14.33
N LEU A 89 1.37 1.16 -15.16
CA LEU A 89 2.84 1.24 -15.17
C LEU A 89 3.35 2.69 -15.30
N SER A 90 2.60 3.57 -15.95
CA SER A 90 2.92 4.99 -16.08
C SER A 90 2.99 5.73 -14.74
N HIS A 91 2.31 5.25 -13.70
CA HIS A 91 2.31 5.88 -12.37
C HIS A 91 3.38 5.33 -11.42
N VAL A 92 4.00 4.19 -11.76
CA VAL A 92 4.95 3.51 -10.86
C VAL A 92 6.11 4.42 -10.43
N PRO A 93 6.82 5.12 -11.33
CA PRO A 93 7.92 6.00 -10.92
C PRO A 93 7.45 7.13 -9.99
N ALA A 94 6.30 7.74 -10.30
CA ALA A 94 5.74 8.83 -9.52
C ALA A 94 5.35 8.37 -8.10
N ILE A 95 4.74 7.19 -7.97
CA ILE A 95 4.36 6.63 -6.66
C ILE A 95 5.60 6.33 -5.80
N CYS A 96 6.65 5.77 -6.40
CA CYS A 96 7.89 5.47 -5.67
C CYS A 96 8.60 6.74 -5.17
N GLU A 97 8.55 7.81 -5.96
CA GLU A 97 9.20 9.08 -5.65
C GLU A 97 8.36 9.94 -4.69
N GLN A 98 7.05 10.05 -4.94
CA GLN A 98 6.17 11.09 -4.37
C GLN A 98 5.04 10.54 -3.50
N ASN A 99 4.92 9.21 -3.38
CA ASN A 99 3.82 8.50 -2.73
C ASN A 99 2.51 8.48 -3.57
N PHE A 100 1.48 7.80 -3.08
CA PHE A 100 0.17 7.72 -3.74
C PHE A 100 -0.58 9.06 -3.67
N ASP A 101 -1.10 9.51 -4.81
CA ASP A 101 -1.95 10.70 -4.92
C ASP A 101 -3.20 10.36 -5.75
N TRP A 102 -4.33 10.19 -5.07
CA TRP A 102 -5.61 9.85 -5.71
C TRP A 102 -6.11 10.90 -6.70
N ARG A 103 -5.60 12.15 -6.62
CA ARG A 103 -5.92 13.22 -7.59
C ARG A 103 -5.24 12.98 -8.93
N ILE A 104 -4.18 12.19 -8.96
CA ILE A 104 -3.37 11.87 -10.15
C ILE A 104 -3.66 10.45 -10.62
N CYS A 105 -3.79 9.48 -9.71
CA CYS A 105 -3.95 8.06 -10.05
C CYS A 105 -5.36 7.67 -10.52
N GLY A 106 -6.28 8.64 -10.65
CA GLY A 106 -7.66 8.42 -11.08
C GLY A 106 -8.56 7.88 -9.96
N THR A 107 -9.84 8.25 -10.03
CA THR A 107 -10.89 7.88 -9.08
C THR A 107 -11.75 6.77 -9.67
N HIS A 108 -11.16 5.59 -9.91
CA HIS A 108 -11.95 4.46 -10.41
C HIS A 108 -12.85 3.95 -9.27
N GLY A 109 -14.16 4.19 -9.38
CA GLY A 109 -15.16 3.70 -8.42
C GLY A 109 -14.98 4.27 -7.01
N THR A 110 -15.22 5.57 -6.82
CA THR A 110 -15.17 6.22 -5.50
C THR A 110 -16.36 5.86 -4.60
N MET A 111 -16.75 4.60 -4.51
CA MET A 111 -17.93 4.20 -3.72
C MET A 111 -17.77 4.44 -2.22
N TYR A 112 -16.52 4.50 -1.72
CA TYR A 112 -16.21 4.59 -0.30
C TYR A 112 -15.44 5.87 0.08
N GLY A 113 -15.36 6.83 -0.85
CA GLY A 113 -14.74 8.14 -0.67
C GLY A 113 -13.71 8.49 -1.74
N LYS A 114 -13.32 9.77 -1.79
CA LYS A 114 -12.32 10.32 -2.71
C LYS A 114 -10.93 10.27 -2.04
N GLY A 115 -10.33 9.09 -2.08
CA GLY A 115 -9.02 8.80 -1.51
C GLY A 115 -8.29 7.70 -2.28
N SER A 116 -7.13 7.30 -1.80
CA SER A 116 -6.36 6.19 -2.37
C SER A 116 -6.91 4.85 -1.87
N TYR A 117 -7.22 3.93 -2.79
CA TYR A 117 -7.83 2.63 -2.49
C TYR A 117 -6.77 1.54 -2.33
N PHE A 118 -6.92 0.69 -1.32
CA PHE A 118 -6.05 -0.44 -1.04
C PHE A 118 -6.90 -1.68 -0.76
N ALA A 119 -6.50 -2.82 -1.32
CA ALA A 119 -7.23 -4.06 -1.17
C ALA A 119 -6.49 -5.04 -0.23
N ARG A 120 -7.26 -5.77 0.57
CA ARG A 120 -6.77 -6.94 1.32
C ARG A 120 -6.29 -8.03 0.36
N ASP A 121 -7.03 -8.24 -0.72
CA ASP A 121 -6.86 -9.33 -1.66
C ASP A 121 -6.21 -8.83 -2.96
N ALA A 122 -5.15 -9.51 -3.40
CA ALA A 122 -4.40 -9.14 -4.60
C ALA A 122 -5.26 -9.24 -5.88
N SER A 123 -6.20 -10.19 -5.94
CA SER A 123 -7.13 -10.35 -7.07
C SER A 123 -7.97 -9.12 -7.35
N TYR A 124 -8.42 -8.42 -6.30
CA TYR A 124 -9.15 -7.16 -6.48
C TYR A 124 -8.24 -6.07 -7.09
N SER A 125 -6.99 -5.98 -6.61
CA SER A 125 -6.03 -5.02 -7.17
C SER A 125 -5.64 -5.36 -8.62
N HIS A 126 -5.64 -6.64 -9.01
CA HIS A 126 -5.31 -7.07 -10.37
C HIS A 126 -6.23 -6.43 -11.42
N GLU A 127 -7.51 -6.20 -11.11
CA GLU A 127 -8.48 -5.57 -12.01
C GLU A 127 -8.09 -4.14 -12.42
N TYR A 128 -7.21 -3.50 -11.65
CA TYR A 128 -6.71 -2.14 -11.88
C TYR A 128 -5.27 -2.11 -12.42
N CYS A 129 -4.65 -3.28 -12.65
CA CYS A 129 -3.32 -3.40 -13.23
C CYS A 129 -3.37 -3.35 -14.76
N SER A 130 -2.63 -2.42 -15.36
CA SER A 130 -2.38 -2.48 -16.80
C SER A 130 -1.36 -3.57 -17.13
N SER A 131 -1.66 -4.41 -18.12
CA SER A 131 -0.69 -5.39 -18.64
C SER A 131 0.22 -4.75 -19.68
N HIS A 132 1.52 -5.07 -19.66
CA HIS A 132 2.45 -4.80 -20.76
C HIS A 132 3.12 -6.11 -21.19
N SER A 133 2.87 -6.54 -22.42
CA SER A 133 3.39 -7.81 -22.96
C SER A 133 3.07 -9.03 -22.07
N GLY A 134 1.86 -9.08 -21.49
CA GLY A 134 1.42 -10.17 -20.60
C GLY A 134 1.92 -10.07 -19.15
N ARG A 135 2.76 -9.08 -18.82
CA ARG A 135 3.24 -8.84 -17.46
C ARG A 135 2.42 -7.76 -16.78
N TYR A 136 2.17 -7.96 -15.50
CA TYR A 136 1.44 -7.05 -14.63
C TYR A 136 2.34 -6.59 -13.50
N SER A 137 2.07 -5.38 -12.99
CA SER A 137 2.70 -4.89 -11.78
C SER A 137 1.66 -4.37 -10.79
N MET A 138 1.89 -4.62 -9.51
CA MET A 138 1.10 -4.04 -8.42
C MET A 138 1.99 -3.67 -7.25
N PHE A 139 1.53 -2.73 -6.45
CA PHE A 139 2.19 -2.38 -5.20
C PHE A 139 1.69 -3.24 -4.04
N VAL A 140 2.57 -3.47 -3.07
CA VAL A 140 2.19 -3.77 -1.68
C VAL A 140 2.67 -2.61 -0.83
N ALA A 141 1.76 -2.02 -0.04
CA ALA A 141 2.03 -0.85 0.79
C ALA A 141 1.82 -1.17 2.27
N HIS A 142 2.63 -0.55 3.12
CA HIS A 142 2.28 -0.39 4.52
C HIS A 142 1.24 0.72 4.62
N VAL A 143 0.10 0.43 5.25
CA VAL A 143 -1.03 1.35 5.36
C VAL A 143 -1.47 1.45 6.82
N LEU A 144 -1.43 2.66 7.38
CA LEU A 144 -1.96 2.97 8.70
C LEU A 144 -3.48 3.14 8.61
N VAL A 145 -4.21 2.03 8.65
CA VAL A 145 -5.68 2.05 8.52
C VAL A 145 -6.34 2.62 9.78
N GLY A 146 -5.69 2.50 10.94
CA GLY A 146 -6.20 3.01 12.21
C GLY A 146 -7.61 2.52 12.51
N ASP A 147 -8.44 3.36 13.14
CA ASP A 147 -9.86 3.06 13.28
C ASP A 147 -10.61 3.48 12.03
N PHE A 148 -11.41 2.57 11.49
CA PHE A 148 -12.13 2.76 10.24
C PHE A 148 -13.65 2.73 10.43
N VAL A 149 -14.34 3.23 9.42
CA VAL A 149 -15.80 3.29 9.33
C VAL A 149 -16.23 3.02 7.90
N ARG A 150 -17.50 2.64 7.69
CA ARG A 150 -18.02 2.46 6.33
C ARG A 150 -17.90 3.75 5.53
N GLY A 151 -17.37 3.63 4.31
CA GLY A 151 -17.18 4.74 3.40
C GLY A 151 -18.47 5.24 2.75
N ASN A 152 -18.38 6.42 2.15
CA ASN A 152 -19.43 7.05 1.38
C ASN A 152 -18.78 7.81 0.20
N PRO A 153 -19.40 7.83 -0.99
CA PRO A 153 -18.79 8.45 -2.17
C PRO A 153 -18.53 9.96 -2.04
N GLU A 154 -19.27 10.65 -1.18
CA GLU A 154 -19.13 12.09 -0.96
C GLU A 154 -17.99 12.45 0.00
N TYR A 155 -17.40 11.47 0.68
CA TYR A 155 -16.33 11.73 1.64
C TYR A 155 -15.05 12.20 0.92
N LEU A 156 -14.59 13.39 1.31
CA LEU A 156 -13.28 13.95 0.96
C LEU A 156 -12.22 13.69 2.04
N ARG A 157 -12.67 13.23 3.21
CA ARG A 157 -11.90 12.83 4.39
C ARG A 157 -12.76 11.89 5.23
N PRO A 158 -12.20 11.10 6.15
CA PRO A 158 -13.01 10.26 7.03
C PRO A 158 -14.00 11.12 7.84
N PRO A 159 -15.20 10.59 8.15
CA PRO A 159 -16.19 11.32 8.92
C PRO A 159 -15.77 11.43 10.40
N PRO A 160 -16.40 12.33 11.17
CA PRO A 160 -16.23 12.39 12.62
C PRO A 160 -16.67 11.10 13.32
N ARG A 161 -16.05 10.81 14.47
CA ARG A 161 -16.42 9.69 15.33
C ARG A 161 -17.72 9.98 16.06
N ALA A 162 -18.60 8.98 16.14
CA ALA A 162 -19.89 9.11 16.82
C ALA A 162 -19.76 9.55 18.28
N SER A 163 -18.71 9.10 18.98
CA SER A 163 -18.45 9.45 20.38
C SER A 163 -17.74 10.80 20.58
N ASN A 164 -17.16 11.38 19.52
CA ASN A 164 -16.42 12.64 19.61
C ASN A 164 -16.31 13.30 18.23
N SER A 165 -17.14 14.33 18.00
CA SER A 165 -17.19 15.06 16.72
C SER A 165 -15.91 15.83 16.39
N ASN A 166 -15.04 16.09 17.37
CA ASN A 166 -13.75 16.75 17.15
C ASN A 166 -12.65 15.78 16.70
N ARG A 167 -12.95 14.47 16.58
CA ARG A 167 -12.01 13.45 16.14
C ARG A 167 -12.57 12.68 14.96
N LEU A 168 -11.79 12.59 13.90
CA LEU A 168 -12.17 11.81 12.71
C LEU A 168 -11.79 10.34 12.89
N TYR A 169 -12.43 9.48 12.11
CA TYR A 169 -11.85 8.17 11.81
C TYR A 169 -10.53 8.34 11.04
N ASP A 170 -9.74 7.27 10.98
CA ASP A 170 -8.44 7.28 10.33
C ASP A 170 -8.54 6.84 8.86
N SER A 171 -9.53 6.00 8.53
CA SER A 171 -9.81 5.56 7.16
C SER A 171 -11.27 5.17 6.95
N CYS A 172 -11.64 4.92 5.69
CA CYS A 172 -12.94 4.36 5.32
C CYS A 172 -12.80 2.94 4.74
N VAL A 173 -13.83 2.12 4.87
CA VAL A 173 -13.87 0.74 4.35
C VAL A 173 -15.18 0.41 3.64
N ASP A 174 -15.19 -0.69 2.90
CA ASP A 174 -16.40 -1.27 2.30
C ASP A 174 -17.35 -1.87 3.34
N ASP A 175 -16.80 -2.70 4.24
CA ASP A 175 -17.51 -3.37 5.33
C ASP A 175 -16.70 -3.23 6.65
N PRO A 176 -17.23 -2.56 7.69
CA PRO A 176 -16.56 -2.46 8.98
C PRO A 176 -16.34 -3.80 9.72
N THR A 177 -17.04 -4.86 9.35
CA THR A 177 -16.98 -6.17 10.02
C THR A 177 -15.89 -7.08 9.44
N ASP A 178 -15.80 -7.16 8.12
CA ASP A 178 -14.71 -7.83 7.39
C ASP A 178 -14.24 -6.97 6.20
N PRO A 179 -13.40 -5.95 6.47
CA PRO A 179 -13.01 -5.00 5.43
C PRO A 179 -12.09 -5.65 4.39
N SER A 180 -12.48 -5.55 3.12
CA SER A 180 -11.68 -5.98 1.97
C SER A 180 -11.04 -4.81 1.23
N ILE A 181 -11.60 -3.61 1.38
CA ILE A 181 -11.14 -2.37 0.75
C ILE A 181 -10.94 -1.30 1.82
N PHE A 182 -9.82 -0.59 1.74
CA PHE A 182 -9.50 0.57 2.58
C PHE A 182 -9.29 1.81 1.72
N VAL A 183 -9.90 2.92 2.11
CA VAL A 183 -9.74 4.23 1.47
C VAL A 183 -9.00 5.15 2.41
N ILE A 184 -7.84 5.63 1.94
CA ILE A 184 -6.91 6.47 2.70
C ILE A 184 -6.88 7.86 2.09
N PHE A 185 -7.10 8.88 2.92
CA PHE A 185 -7.23 10.27 2.47
C PHE A 185 -5.95 11.08 2.71
N GLU A 186 -5.14 10.70 3.69
CA GLU A 186 -3.85 11.31 4.01
C GLU A 186 -2.71 10.43 3.51
N LYS A 187 -1.92 10.93 2.56
CA LYS A 187 -0.85 10.16 1.92
C LYS A 187 0.24 9.73 2.91
N HIS A 188 0.44 10.47 4.00
CA HIS A 188 1.42 10.10 5.03
C HIS A 188 1.02 8.85 5.82
N GLN A 189 -0.24 8.38 5.72
CA GLN A 189 -0.66 7.08 6.25
C GLN A 189 -0.20 5.90 5.39
N ILE A 190 0.49 6.15 4.28
CA ILE A 190 0.87 5.13 3.31
C ILE A 190 2.38 5.16 3.08
N TYR A 191 2.97 3.98 2.98
CA TYR A 191 4.32 3.80 2.49
C TYR A 191 4.35 2.71 1.40
N PRO A 192 4.70 3.04 0.13
CA PRO A 192 4.85 2.04 -0.91
C PRO A 192 6.08 1.16 -0.58
N ALA A 193 5.84 -0.10 -0.23
CA ALA A 193 6.87 -0.96 0.34
C ALA A 193 7.50 -1.89 -0.69
N TYR A 194 6.68 -2.44 -1.60
CA TYR A 194 7.13 -3.38 -2.63
C TYR A 194 6.41 -3.15 -3.95
N ILE A 195 7.09 -3.51 -5.03
CA ILE A 195 6.51 -3.71 -6.36
C ILE A 195 6.62 -5.19 -6.68
N LEU A 196 5.49 -5.81 -7.02
CA LEU A 196 5.44 -7.16 -7.54
C LEU A 196 5.32 -7.06 -9.06
N GLU A 197 6.05 -7.91 -9.76
CA GLU A 197 5.84 -8.15 -11.19
C GLU A 197 5.53 -9.62 -11.40
N TYR A 198 4.47 -9.90 -12.15
CA TYR A 198 3.90 -11.23 -12.27
C TYR A 198 3.17 -11.42 -13.60
N SER A 199 2.90 -12.66 -13.98
CA SER A 199 2.07 -13.00 -15.14
C SER A 199 1.25 -14.26 -14.86
N SER A 200 0.32 -14.60 -15.75
CA SER A 200 -0.37 -15.88 -15.68
C SER A 200 0.63 -17.05 -15.77
N GLU A 201 0.34 -18.17 -15.09
CA GLU A 201 1.17 -19.39 -15.12
C GLU A 201 1.39 -19.92 -16.54
N ALA A 202 0.37 -19.83 -17.41
CA ALA A 202 0.46 -20.24 -18.80
C ALA A 202 1.57 -19.51 -19.59
N GLN A 203 1.89 -18.27 -19.20
CA GLN A 203 2.97 -17.48 -19.80
C GLN A 203 4.31 -17.68 -19.09
N CYS A 204 4.31 -18.21 -17.87
CA CYS A 204 5.54 -18.49 -17.12
C CYS A 204 6.27 -19.74 -17.63
N MET A 205 5.57 -20.68 -18.28
CA MET A 205 6.15 -21.92 -18.83
C MET A 205 6.72 -21.80 -20.25
N ILE A 206 6.66 -20.61 -20.88
CA ILE A 206 7.12 -20.38 -22.27
C ILE A 206 8.50 -19.69 -22.33
N LEU A 207 9.09 -19.35 -21.17
CA LEU A 207 10.43 -18.77 -21.03
C LEU A 207 11.39 -19.76 -20.37
#